data_AF-A0A933YC96-F1
#
_entry.id   AF-A0A933YC96-F1
#
_cell.length_a   1.000
_cell.length_b   1.000
_cell.length_c   1.000
_cell.angle_alpha   90.00
_cell.angle_beta   90.00
_cell.angle_gamma   90.00
#
_symmetry.space_group_name_H-M   'P 1'
#
loop_
_entity.id
_entity.type
_entity.pdbx_description
1 polymer ?
#
loop_
_entity_poly.entity_id
_entity_poly.type
_entity_poly.pdbx_seq_one_letter_code
_entity_poly.pdbx_strand_id
1 'polypeptide(L)'
;SALALNRMIDRHIDRRNPRTVDRELPSGRMLMRDAAIVLVLGLTVYFICAALISSFCLLLSPVPLVVFTAYPYMKRFTFFAHFGVGLGLAMAPLGGWFAVQHSFENIGPPALLALFTLFWVAGFDIIYSTLDELFDREAGLYSFSSRFGRKQALQISAALHLVSFIIIGNLFVFYIKALAALPFLALTGALLYLEQKKSDDVELSFFKINAVLGFAVFGMVLMGVYFP
;
A
#
# COMPACT_ATOMS: atom_id res chain seq x y z
N SER A 1 11.93 0.66 8.21
CA SER A 1 11.19 0.89 9.47
C SER A 1 9.83 0.21 9.51
N ALA A 2 8.88 0.54 8.63
CA ALA A 2 7.53 -0.05 8.64
C ALA A 2 7.51 -1.60 8.58
N LEU A 3 8.28 -2.20 7.66
CA LEU A 3 8.39 -3.65 7.54
C LEU A 3 8.96 -4.32 8.80
N ALA A 4 10.04 -3.75 9.37
CA ALA A 4 10.64 -4.24 10.60
C ALA A 4 9.64 -4.18 11.76
N LEU A 5 8.92 -3.06 11.89
CA LEU A 5 7.90 -2.88 12.92
C LEU A 5 6.76 -3.90 12.77
N ASN A 6 6.24 -4.08 11.56
CA ASN A 6 5.20 -5.07 11.27
C ASN A 6 5.66 -6.49 11.64
N ARG A 7 6.88 -6.88 11.24
CA ARG A 7 7.47 -8.19 11.56
C ARG A 7 7.65 -8.39 13.06
N MET A 8 8.05 -7.34 13.79
CA MET A 8 8.20 -7.38 15.24
C MET A 8 6.85 -7.55 15.95
N ILE A 9 5.83 -6.78 15.54
CA ILE A 9 4.48 -6.79 16.14
C ILE A 9 3.80 -8.14 15.93
N ASP A 10 3.95 -8.71 14.73
CA ASP A 10 3.23 -9.92 14.34
C ASP A 10 3.99 -11.22 14.55
N ARG A 11 5.23 -11.18 15.06
CA ARG A 11 6.11 -12.36 15.21
C ARG A 11 5.44 -13.61 15.81
N HIS A 12 4.56 -13.43 16.80
CA HIS A 12 3.88 -14.52 17.49
C HIS A 12 2.71 -15.09 16.69
N ILE A 13 2.07 -14.25 15.88
CA ILE A 13 1.04 -14.66 14.92
C ILE A 13 1.72 -15.37 13.75
N ASP A 14 2.76 -14.75 13.20
CA ASP A 14 3.51 -15.27 12.05
C ASP A 14 4.17 -16.62 12.36
N ARG A 15 4.57 -16.89 13.61
CA ARG A 15 5.11 -18.19 14.04
C ARG A 15 4.08 -19.33 14.03
N ARG A 16 2.79 -19.00 14.11
CA ARG A 16 1.70 -20.00 14.06
C ARG A 16 1.14 -20.19 12.67
N ASN A 17 1.41 -19.28 11.73
CA ASN A 17 0.92 -19.37 10.36
C ASN A 17 1.89 -20.21 9.50
N PRO A 18 1.43 -21.33 8.90
CA PRO A 18 2.26 -22.19 8.05
C PRO A 18 2.97 -21.45 6.91
N ARG A 19 2.36 -20.39 6.36
CA ARG A 19 2.92 -19.60 5.26
C ARG A 19 4.08 -18.70 5.70
N THR A 20 4.12 -18.33 6.97
CA THR A 20 5.01 -17.26 7.46
C THR A 20 5.95 -17.73 8.57
N VAL A 21 5.87 -18.99 8.97
CA VAL A 21 6.71 -19.60 10.00
C VAL A 21 8.20 -19.53 9.66
N ASP A 22 8.55 -19.55 8.38
CA ASP A 22 9.94 -19.49 7.89
C ASP A 22 10.52 -18.07 7.81
N ARG A 23 9.74 -17.04 8.09
CA ARG A 23 10.24 -15.64 8.14
C ARG A 23 11.31 -15.49 9.22
N GLU A 24 12.12 -14.45 9.11
CA GLU A 24 13.36 -14.28 9.86
C GLU A 24 13.15 -14.23 11.38
N LEU A 25 12.15 -13.45 11.84
CA LEU A 25 11.82 -13.33 13.27
C LEU A 25 11.05 -14.57 13.81
N PRO A 26 10.00 -15.08 13.14
CA PRO A 26 9.29 -16.29 13.57
C PRO A 26 10.17 -17.55 13.68
N SER A 27 11.07 -17.74 12.71
CA SER A 27 11.99 -18.89 12.67
C SER A 27 13.21 -18.75 13.58
N GLY A 28 13.44 -17.56 14.15
CA GLY A 28 14.59 -17.27 15.00
C GLY A 28 15.91 -17.05 14.25
N ARG A 29 15.90 -16.96 12.91
CA ARG A 29 17.09 -16.61 12.11
C ARG A 29 17.57 -15.17 12.37
N MET A 30 16.69 -14.30 12.87
CA MET A 30 16.99 -12.93 13.27
C MET A 30 16.56 -12.70 14.71
N LEU A 31 17.39 -12.02 15.51
CA LEU A 31 17.03 -11.67 16.88
C LEU A 31 16.13 -10.42 16.89
N MET A 32 15.29 -10.31 17.92
CA MET A 32 14.49 -9.09 18.15
C MET A 32 15.35 -7.83 18.28
N ARG A 33 16.56 -7.96 18.83
CA ARG A 33 17.53 -6.86 18.94
C ARG A 33 17.95 -6.36 17.56
N ASP A 34 18.21 -7.26 16.62
CA ASP A 34 18.63 -6.89 15.27
C ASP A 34 17.50 -6.15 14.55
N ALA A 35 16.26 -6.63 14.69
CA ALA A 35 15.09 -5.96 14.10
C ALA A 35 14.86 -4.57 14.72
N ALA A 36 15.08 -4.42 16.03
CA ALA A 36 15.02 -3.14 16.71
C ALA A 36 16.12 -2.18 16.24
N ILE A 37 17.35 -2.66 16.00
CA ILE A 37 18.44 -1.86 15.42
C ILE A 37 18.07 -1.36 14.03
N VAL A 38 17.56 -2.25 13.15
CA VAL A 38 17.10 -1.86 11.80
C VAL A 38 15.97 -0.83 11.86
N LEU A 39 15.04 -0.99 12.81
CA LEU A 39 13.96 -0.03 13.03
C LEU A 39 14.51 1.34 13.45
N VAL A 40 15.35 1.39 14.49
CA VAL A 40 15.91 2.64 15.02
C VAL A 40 16.77 3.33 13.97
N LEU A 41 17.70 2.63 13.31
CA LEU A 41 18.53 3.21 12.26
C LEU A 41 17.69 3.74 11.10
N GLY A 42 16.70 2.98 10.66
CA GLY A 42 15.80 3.41 9.58
C GLY A 42 14.97 4.64 9.96
N LEU A 43 14.50 4.74 11.20
CA LEU A 43 13.79 5.92 11.69
C LEU A 43 14.73 7.13 11.82
N THR A 44 15.94 6.94 12.33
CA THR A 44 16.95 8.00 12.40
C THR A 44 17.23 8.58 11.02
N VAL A 45 17.51 7.73 10.03
CA VAL A 45 17.72 8.17 8.64
C VAL A 45 16.48 8.88 8.11
N TYR A 46 15.28 8.34 8.34
CA TYR A 46 14.03 8.97 7.92
C TYR A 46 13.83 10.39 8.47
N PHE A 47 14.02 10.59 9.78
CA PHE A 47 13.87 11.91 10.39
C PHE A 47 14.98 12.89 9.99
N ILE A 48 16.22 12.41 9.83
CA ILE A 48 17.31 13.24 9.30
C ILE A 48 16.96 13.70 7.89
N CYS A 49 16.55 12.80 6.99
CA CYS A 49 16.14 13.17 5.65
C CYS A 49 14.97 14.15 5.65
N ALA A 50 13.94 13.94 6.48
CA ALA A 50 12.82 14.87 6.59
C ALA A 50 13.26 16.27 7.06
N ALA A 51 14.17 16.35 8.03
CA ALA A 51 14.75 17.59 8.52
C ALA A 51 15.62 18.30 7.47
N LEU A 52 16.37 17.55 6.65
CA LEU A 52 17.20 18.08 5.58
C LEU A 52 16.38 18.60 4.39
N ILE A 53 15.18 18.08 4.17
CA ILE A 53 14.27 18.54 3.11
C ILE A 53 13.63 19.87 3.51
N SER A 54 12.87 19.90 4.60
CA SER A 54 12.25 21.13 5.11
C SER A 54 11.65 20.96 6.51
N SER A 55 11.47 22.07 7.23
CA SER A 55 10.73 22.06 8.51
C SER A 55 9.28 21.57 8.35
N PHE A 56 8.67 21.81 7.19
CA PHE A 56 7.32 21.32 6.87
C PHE A 56 7.28 19.78 6.78
N CYS A 57 8.24 19.18 6.06
CA CYS A 57 8.38 17.73 5.97
C CYS A 57 8.70 17.11 7.33
N LEU A 58 9.59 17.72 8.11
CA LEU A 58 9.89 17.27 9.47
C LEU A 58 8.65 17.28 10.37
N LEU A 59 7.85 18.35 10.31
CA LEU A 59 6.61 18.47 11.08
C LEU A 59 5.60 17.36 10.74
N LEU A 60 5.48 16.98 9.46
CA LEU A 60 4.54 15.94 9.03
C LEU A 60 5.10 14.51 9.15
N SER A 61 6.42 14.35 9.30
CA SER A 61 7.09 13.05 9.35
C SER A 61 6.60 12.08 10.45
N PRO A 62 6.04 12.52 11.59
CA PRO A 62 5.45 11.59 12.55
C PRO A 62 4.16 10.92 12.04
N VAL A 63 3.43 11.52 11.10
CA VAL A 63 2.12 11.01 10.65
C VAL A 63 2.24 9.61 10.01
N PRO A 64 3.16 9.35 9.05
CA PRO A 64 3.35 8.01 8.53
C PRO A 64 3.72 6.98 9.60
N LEU A 65 4.52 7.37 10.61
CA LEU A 65 4.93 6.48 11.68
C LEU A 65 3.74 6.02 12.53
N VAL A 66 2.79 6.91 12.82
CA VAL A 66 1.56 6.56 13.55
C VAL A 66 0.78 5.50 12.77
N VAL A 67 0.60 5.69 11.46
CA VAL A 67 -0.10 4.72 10.61
C VAL A 67 0.65 3.38 10.56
N PHE A 68 1.96 3.40 10.32
CA PHE A 68 2.80 2.19 10.27
C PHE A 68 2.84 1.42 11.60
N THR A 69 2.65 2.12 12.71
CA THR A 69 2.56 1.50 14.03
C THR A 69 1.16 0.95 14.28
N ALA A 70 0.11 1.66 13.88
CA ALA A 70 -1.27 1.29 14.16
C ALA A 70 -1.78 0.13 13.27
N TYR A 71 -1.49 0.14 11.96
CA TYR A 71 -2.11 -0.80 11.04
C TYR A 71 -1.84 -2.29 11.35
N PRO A 72 -0.64 -2.72 11.81
CA PRO A 72 -0.42 -4.13 12.15
C PRO A 72 -1.31 -4.60 13.29
N TYR A 73 -1.73 -3.70 14.19
CA TYR A 73 -2.66 -4.02 15.28
C TYR A 73 -4.11 -4.14 14.81
N MET A 74 -4.50 -3.44 13.74
CA MET A 74 -5.90 -3.38 13.29
C MET A 74 -6.51 -4.77 13.04
N LYS A 75 -5.75 -5.72 12.51
CA LYS A 75 -6.22 -7.09 12.24
C LYS A 75 -6.67 -7.87 13.48
N ARG A 76 -6.38 -7.37 14.68
CA ARG A 76 -6.85 -7.94 15.96
C ARG A 76 -8.25 -7.47 16.34
N PHE A 77 -8.77 -6.42 15.70
CA PHE A 77 -10.01 -5.74 16.09
C PHE A 77 -10.94 -5.42 14.91
N THR A 78 -10.43 -5.35 13.69
CA THR A 78 -11.20 -4.93 12.52
C THR A 78 -10.66 -5.51 11.21
N PHE A 79 -11.57 -5.83 10.30
CA PHE A 79 -11.25 -6.28 8.93
C PHE A 79 -10.81 -5.11 8.03
N PHE A 80 -10.87 -3.86 8.51
CA PHE A 80 -10.38 -2.69 7.77
C PHE A 80 -8.84 -2.53 7.76
N ALA A 81 -8.08 -3.51 8.28
CA ALA A 81 -6.62 -3.50 8.27
C ALA A 81 -5.99 -3.26 6.88
N HIS A 82 -6.64 -3.73 5.81
CA HIS A 82 -6.22 -3.51 4.41
C HIS A 82 -6.15 -2.03 4.03
N PHE A 83 -7.04 -1.19 4.59
CA PHE A 83 -6.98 0.26 4.40
C PHE A 83 -5.85 0.91 5.18
N GLY A 84 -5.36 0.28 6.26
CA GLY A 84 -4.22 0.77 7.01
C GLY A 84 -2.91 0.64 6.22
N VAL A 85 -2.66 -0.49 5.56
CA VAL A 85 -1.51 -0.63 4.65
C VAL A 85 -1.68 0.27 3.42
N GLY A 86 -2.90 0.40 2.88
CA GLY A 86 -3.21 1.32 1.79
C GLY A 86 -2.93 2.78 2.15
N LEU A 87 -3.32 3.21 3.35
CA LEU A 87 -3.03 4.55 3.86
C LEU A 87 -1.54 4.76 4.04
N GLY A 88 -0.84 3.74 4.55
CA GLY A 88 0.61 3.69 4.64
C GLY A 88 1.31 4.07 3.33
N LEU A 89 0.91 3.43 2.23
CA LEU A 89 1.48 3.66 0.91
C LEU A 89 0.95 4.94 0.23
N ALA A 90 -0.31 5.32 0.49
CA ALA A 90 -0.91 6.55 -0.03
C ALA A 90 -0.18 7.82 0.44
N MET A 91 0.53 7.78 1.55
CA MET A 91 1.35 8.89 2.02
C MET A 91 2.61 9.13 1.19
N ALA A 92 3.06 8.16 0.37
CA ALA A 92 4.24 8.34 -0.47
C ALA A 92 4.08 9.46 -1.52
N PRO A 93 3.02 9.49 -2.36
CA PRO A 93 2.82 10.60 -3.30
C PRO A 93 2.62 11.95 -2.59
N LEU A 94 1.96 11.98 -1.42
CA LEU A 94 1.86 13.20 -0.61
C LEU A 94 3.23 13.67 -0.10
N GLY A 95 4.05 12.75 0.41
CA GLY A 95 5.40 13.04 0.86
C GLY A 95 6.28 13.62 -0.24
N GLY A 96 6.19 13.06 -1.45
CA GLY A 96 6.89 13.60 -2.63
C GLY A 96 6.43 15.01 -2.98
N TRP A 97 5.13 15.29 -2.93
CA TRP A 97 4.59 16.63 -3.15
C TRP A 97 5.07 17.63 -2.10
N PHE A 98 4.96 17.27 -0.82
CA PHE A 98 5.36 18.12 0.29
C PHE A 98 6.87 18.37 0.31
N ALA A 99 7.68 17.46 -0.20
CA ALA A 99 9.13 17.64 -0.33
C ALA A 99 9.53 18.68 -1.38
N VAL A 100 8.62 19.07 -2.27
CA VAL A 100 8.87 20.10 -3.30
C VAL A 100 8.12 21.40 -2.97
N GLN A 101 6.83 21.30 -2.63
CA GLN A 101 5.98 22.47 -2.40
C GLN A 101 6.08 23.06 -0.99
N HIS A 102 6.47 22.25 0.01
CA HIS A 102 6.52 22.64 1.42
C HIS A 102 5.22 23.26 1.97
N SER A 103 4.07 22.95 1.36
CA SER A 103 2.77 23.48 1.74
C SER A 103 1.63 22.55 1.30
N PHE A 104 0.41 22.85 1.74
CA PHE A 104 -0.82 22.19 1.27
C PHE A 104 -1.40 22.82 0.00
N GLU A 105 -0.71 23.80 -0.60
CA GLU A 105 -1.21 24.45 -1.81
C GLU A 105 -1.27 23.47 -2.98
N ASN A 106 -2.32 23.62 -3.80
CA ASN A 106 -2.55 22.81 -4.99
C ASN A 106 -2.48 21.30 -4.73
N ILE A 107 -2.94 20.83 -3.56
CA ILE A 107 -2.89 19.40 -3.17
C ILE A 107 -3.79 18.48 -4.00
N GLY A 108 -4.60 19.00 -4.93
CA GLY A 108 -5.53 18.22 -5.75
C GLY A 108 -4.88 17.01 -6.45
N PRO A 109 -3.85 17.20 -7.30
CA PRO A 109 -3.16 16.10 -7.98
C PRO A 109 -2.58 15.03 -7.03
N PRO A 110 -1.74 15.36 -6.03
CA PRO A 110 -1.16 14.35 -5.15
C PRO A 110 -2.20 13.71 -4.23
N ALA A 111 -3.30 14.40 -3.88
CA ALA A 111 -4.41 13.81 -3.13
C ALA A 111 -5.16 12.76 -3.94
N LEU A 112 -5.43 13.01 -5.22
CA LEU A 112 -6.03 12.01 -6.10
C LEU A 112 -5.09 10.81 -6.30
N LEU A 113 -3.78 11.05 -6.45
CA LEU A 113 -2.80 9.97 -6.55
C LEU A 113 -2.74 9.14 -5.26
N ALA A 114 -2.76 9.79 -4.09
CA ALA A 114 -2.83 9.13 -2.79
C ALA A 114 -4.11 8.31 -2.63
N LEU A 115 -5.27 8.86 -3.00
CA LEU A 115 -6.55 8.18 -2.91
C LEU A 115 -6.61 6.98 -3.88
N PHE A 116 -6.09 7.14 -5.09
CA PHE A 116 -5.87 6.03 -6.02
C PHE A 116 -5.06 4.91 -5.35
N THR A 117 -3.90 5.25 -4.78
CA THR A 117 -3.02 4.30 -4.10
C THR A 117 -3.70 3.62 -2.91
N LEU A 118 -4.47 4.34 -2.10
CA LEU A 118 -5.21 3.78 -0.96
C LEU A 118 -6.12 2.64 -1.41
N PHE A 119 -6.96 2.87 -2.41
CA PHE A 119 -7.93 1.89 -2.87
C PHE A 119 -7.31 0.76 -3.69
N TRP A 120 -6.30 1.07 -4.51
CA TRP A 120 -5.53 0.06 -5.24
C TRP A 120 -4.87 -0.92 -4.28
N VAL A 121 -4.16 -0.39 -3.28
CA VAL A 121 -3.45 -1.18 -2.27
C VAL A 121 -4.40 -1.98 -1.40
N ALA A 122 -5.47 -1.37 -0.90
CA ALA A 122 -6.48 -2.10 -0.14
C ALA A 122 -7.09 -3.23 -0.98
N GLY A 123 -7.37 -2.99 -2.26
CA GLY A 123 -7.90 -4.01 -3.16
C GLY A 123 -6.96 -5.20 -3.34
N PHE A 124 -5.67 -4.98 -3.64
CA PHE A 124 -4.74 -6.10 -3.85
C PHE A 124 -4.39 -6.81 -2.54
N ASP A 125 -4.33 -6.09 -1.41
CA ASP A 125 -4.05 -6.68 -0.11
C ASP A 125 -5.20 -7.61 0.34
N ILE A 126 -6.44 -7.31 -0.07
CA ILE A 126 -7.57 -8.23 0.09
C ILE A 126 -7.37 -9.51 -0.73
N ILE A 127 -6.93 -9.43 -2.00
CA ILE A 127 -6.61 -10.63 -2.80
C ILE A 127 -5.53 -11.44 -2.08
N TYR A 128 -4.47 -10.78 -1.61
CA TYR A 128 -3.38 -11.43 -0.90
C TYR A 128 -3.84 -12.16 0.37
N SER A 129 -4.77 -11.55 1.12
CA SER A 129 -5.32 -12.13 2.34
C SER A 129 -6.15 -13.40 2.12
N THR A 130 -6.51 -13.73 0.88
CA THR A 130 -7.18 -15.01 0.58
C THR A 130 -6.27 -16.22 0.83
N LEU A 131 -4.94 -16.03 0.83
CA LEU A 131 -3.97 -17.07 1.18
C LEU A 131 -4.01 -17.46 2.66
N ASP A 132 -4.44 -16.54 3.52
CA ASP A 132 -4.45 -16.71 4.97
C ASP A 132 -5.86 -16.92 5.54
N GLU A 133 -6.89 -17.11 4.69
CA GLU A 133 -8.30 -17.16 5.11
C GLU A 133 -8.56 -18.15 6.26
N LEU A 134 -8.11 -19.39 6.13
CA LEU A 134 -8.32 -20.43 7.14
C LEU A 134 -7.58 -20.11 8.44
N PHE A 135 -6.30 -19.73 8.32
CA PHE A 135 -5.48 -19.38 9.47
C PHE A 135 -6.04 -18.19 10.23
N ASP A 136 -6.44 -17.12 9.52
CA ASP A 136 -7.00 -15.93 10.14
C ASP A 136 -8.29 -16.26 10.90
N ARG A 137 -9.16 -17.13 10.36
CA ARG A 137 -10.36 -17.60 11.06
C ARG A 137 -10.02 -18.37 12.34
N GLU A 138 -9.12 -19.35 12.25
CA GLU A 138 -8.74 -20.19 13.39
C GLU A 138 -8.02 -19.38 14.49
N ALA A 139 -7.21 -18.40 14.08
CA ALA A 139 -6.46 -17.54 14.99
C ALA A 139 -7.28 -16.38 15.56
N GLY A 140 -8.55 -16.22 15.15
CA GLY A 140 -9.43 -15.12 15.59
C GLY A 140 -9.03 -13.75 15.06
N LEU A 141 -8.41 -13.70 13.87
CA LEU A 141 -7.98 -12.48 13.20
C LEU A 141 -9.03 -11.99 12.20
N TYR A 142 -9.04 -10.67 11.99
CA TYR A 142 -10.02 -9.99 11.15
C TYR A 142 -9.37 -9.56 9.82
N SER A 143 -9.88 -10.14 8.73
CA SER A 143 -9.61 -9.76 7.34
C SER A 143 -10.91 -9.87 6.54
N PHE A 144 -10.99 -9.27 5.35
CA PHE A 144 -12.18 -9.44 4.51
C PHE A 144 -12.39 -10.91 4.12
N SER A 145 -11.31 -11.65 3.84
CA SER A 145 -11.35 -13.07 3.53
C SER A 145 -11.81 -13.90 4.75
N SER A 146 -11.29 -13.64 5.95
CA SER A 146 -11.71 -14.38 7.14
C SER A 146 -13.18 -14.11 7.51
N ARG A 147 -13.64 -12.86 7.37
CA ARG A 147 -15.00 -12.45 7.78
C ARG A 147 -16.09 -12.81 6.77
N PHE A 148 -15.84 -12.60 5.47
CA PHE A 148 -16.86 -12.73 4.43
C PHE A 148 -16.63 -13.90 3.47
N GLY A 149 -15.45 -14.52 3.52
CA GLY A 149 -15.03 -15.58 2.59
C GLY A 149 -14.41 -15.05 1.31
N ARG A 150 -13.61 -15.91 0.66
CA ARG A 150 -12.89 -15.61 -0.58
C ARG A 150 -13.74 -14.89 -1.63
N LYS A 151 -14.92 -15.43 -1.96
CA LYS A 151 -15.75 -14.91 -3.06
C LYS A 151 -16.16 -13.45 -2.82
N GLN A 152 -16.71 -13.16 -1.64
CA GLN A 152 -17.14 -11.81 -1.27
C GLN A 152 -15.94 -10.86 -1.11
N ALA A 153 -14.83 -11.34 -0.55
CA ALA A 153 -13.60 -10.57 -0.45
C ALA A 153 -13.08 -10.13 -1.84
N LEU A 154 -13.07 -11.04 -2.82
CA LEU A 154 -12.68 -10.72 -4.21
C LEU A 154 -13.66 -9.74 -4.88
N GLN A 155 -14.96 -9.84 -4.61
CA GLN A 155 -15.94 -8.84 -5.10
C GLN A 155 -15.70 -7.45 -4.51
N ILE A 156 -15.37 -7.37 -3.22
CA ILE A 156 -15.01 -6.11 -2.55
C ILE A 156 -13.71 -5.56 -3.16
N SER A 157 -12.69 -6.40 -3.33
CA SER A 157 -11.43 -6.03 -4.00
C SER A 157 -11.67 -5.44 -5.39
N ALA A 158 -12.48 -6.10 -6.22
CA ALA A 158 -12.84 -5.60 -7.55
C ALA A 158 -13.54 -4.23 -7.50
N ALA A 159 -14.43 -4.01 -6.52
CA ALA A 159 -15.07 -2.72 -6.33
C ALA A 159 -14.06 -1.63 -5.92
N LEU A 160 -13.09 -1.95 -5.05
CA LEU A 160 -12.03 -1.01 -4.67
C LEU A 160 -11.13 -0.66 -5.86
N HIS A 161 -10.79 -1.62 -6.72
CA HIS A 161 -10.03 -1.37 -7.95
C HIS A 161 -10.80 -0.53 -8.96
N LEU A 162 -12.10 -0.73 -9.08
CA LEU A 162 -12.94 0.14 -9.90
C LEU A 162 -12.95 1.58 -9.38
N VAL A 163 -13.11 1.77 -8.05
CA VAL A 163 -13.02 3.09 -7.41
C VAL A 163 -11.65 3.72 -7.67
N SER A 164 -10.57 2.94 -7.50
CA SER A 164 -9.21 3.37 -7.79
C SER A 164 -9.05 3.83 -9.24
N PHE A 165 -9.55 3.05 -10.21
CA PHE A 165 -9.50 3.41 -11.63
C PHE A 165 -10.27 4.69 -11.94
N ILE A 166 -11.44 4.88 -11.33
CA ILE A 166 -12.21 6.13 -11.46
C ILE A 166 -11.38 7.31 -10.94
N ILE A 167 -10.72 7.18 -9.78
CA ILE A 167 -9.92 8.26 -9.20
C ILE A 167 -8.74 8.65 -10.11
N ILE A 168 -7.99 7.67 -10.62
CA ILE A 168 -6.86 7.98 -11.53
C ILE A 168 -7.35 8.53 -12.87
N GLY A 169 -8.53 8.12 -13.33
CA GLY A 169 -9.22 8.75 -14.47
C GLY A 169 -9.59 10.21 -14.20
N ASN A 170 -10.02 10.55 -12.98
CA ASN A 170 -10.27 11.95 -12.59
C ASN A 170 -8.97 12.76 -12.55
N LEU A 171 -7.86 12.18 -12.06
CA LEU A 171 -6.55 12.83 -12.14
C LEU A 171 -6.18 13.15 -13.59
N PHE A 172 -6.44 12.20 -14.50
CA PHE A 172 -6.22 12.40 -15.93
C PHE A 172 -7.08 13.54 -16.50
N VAL A 173 -8.40 13.47 -16.31
CA VAL A 173 -9.35 14.42 -16.91
C VAL A 173 -9.19 15.84 -16.37
N PHE A 174 -8.91 16.01 -15.08
CA PHE A 174 -8.86 17.34 -14.47
C PHE A 174 -7.48 17.99 -14.50
N TYR A 175 -6.40 17.20 -14.45
CA TYR A 175 -5.04 17.72 -14.28
C TYR A 175 -4.09 17.35 -15.40
N ILE A 176 -3.96 16.06 -15.77
CA ILE A 176 -2.94 15.64 -16.74
C ILE A 176 -3.32 16.04 -18.18
N LYS A 177 -4.51 15.65 -18.66
CA LYS A 177 -5.08 15.98 -19.99
C LYS A 177 -4.22 15.70 -21.24
N ALA A 178 -3.01 15.16 -21.08
CA ALA A 178 -2.08 14.84 -22.15
C ALA A 178 -2.50 13.58 -22.92
N LEU A 179 -2.58 13.67 -24.25
CA LEU A 179 -2.90 12.51 -25.09
C LEU A 179 -1.83 11.43 -24.99
N ALA A 180 -0.56 11.82 -24.83
CA ALA A 180 0.57 10.90 -24.63
C ALA A 180 0.46 10.06 -23.34
N ALA A 181 -0.32 10.51 -22.35
CA ALA A 181 -0.56 9.78 -21.11
C ALA A 181 -1.72 8.77 -21.22
N LEU A 182 -2.56 8.84 -22.27
CA LEU A 182 -3.73 7.98 -22.44
C LEU A 182 -3.40 6.48 -22.54
N PRO A 183 -2.33 6.04 -23.26
CA PRO A 183 -1.95 4.62 -23.28
C PRO A 183 -1.61 4.07 -21.90
N PHE A 184 -1.03 4.88 -21.02
CA PHE A 184 -0.67 4.50 -19.65
C PHE A 184 -1.89 4.42 -18.74
N LEU A 185 -2.86 5.31 -18.91
CA LEU A 185 -4.16 5.20 -18.23
C LEU A 185 -4.90 3.93 -18.66
N ALA A 186 -4.95 3.65 -19.97
CA ALA A 186 -5.56 2.43 -20.50
C ALA A 186 -4.86 1.16 -19.99
N LEU A 187 -3.51 1.17 -19.96
CA LEU A 187 -2.72 0.09 -19.39
C LEU A 187 -3.03 -0.11 -17.90
N THR A 188 -3.16 0.96 -17.11
CA THR A 188 -3.53 0.89 -15.69
C THR A 188 -4.88 0.19 -15.51
N GLY A 189 -5.89 0.56 -16.30
CA GLY A 189 -7.21 -0.10 -16.28
C GLY A 189 -7.15 -1.57 -16.70
N ALA A 190 -6.39 -1.88 -17.74
CA ALA A 190 -6.19 -3.25 -18.20
C ALA A 190 -5.51 -4.12 -17.13
N LEU A 191 -4.49 -3.59 -16.44
CA LEU A 191 -3.78 -4.30 -15.37
C LEU A 191 -4.68 -4.56 -14.16
N LEU A 192 -5.46 -3.58 -13.71
CA LEU A 192 -6.45 -3.77 -12.62
C LEU A 192 -7.50 -4.84 -12.98
N TYR A 193 -7.97 -4.85 -14.23
CA TYR A 193 -8.87 -5.89 -14.70
C TYR A 193 -8.21 -7.28 -14.75
N LEU A 194 -6.98 -7.35 -15.25
CA LEU A 194 -6.21 -8.59 -15.33
C LEU A 194 -5.92 -9.15 -13.94
N GLU A 195 -5.63 -8.30 -12.96
CA GLU A 195 -5.43 -8.68 -11.56
C GLU A 195 -6.66 -9.39 -11.00
N GLN A 196 -7.85 -8.83 -11.23
CA GLN A 196 -9.11 -9.46 -10.80
C GLN A 196 -9.37 -10.78 -11.53
N LYS A 197 -9.14 -10.81 -12.84
CA LYS A 197 -9.31 -12.03 -13.65
C LYS A 197 -8.33 -13.14 -13.25
N LYS A 198 -7.16 -12.79 -12.72
CA LYS A 198 -6.11 -13.72 -12.31
C LYS A 198 -6.01 -13.91 -10.81
N SER A 199 -6.98 -13.40 -10.04
CA SER A 199 -6.98 -13.45 -8.57
C SER A 199 -6.86 -14.86 -7.96
N ASP A 200 -7.12 -15.92 -8.74
CA ASP A 200 -6.85 -17.30 -8.32
C ASP A 200 -5.35 -17.64 -8.23
N ASP A 201 -4.54 -17.04 -9.09
CA ASP A 201 -3.08 -17.03 -9.01
C ASP A 201 -2.64 -15.77 -8.27
N VAL A 202 -2.61 -15.88 -6.95
CA VAL A 202 -2.28 -14.77 -6.06
C VAL A 202 -0.83 -14.30 -6.27
N GLU A 203 0.11 -15.18 -6.62
CA GLU A 203 1.50 -14.79 -6.84
C GLU A 203 1.64 -13.90 -8.09
N LEU A 204 1.02 -14.31 -9.20
CA LEU A 204 0.97 -13.51 -10.43
C LEU A 204 0.27 -12.16 -10.19
N SER A 205 -0.89 -12.20 -9.55
CA SER A 205 -1.72 -11.02 -9.31
C SER A 205 -1.05 -10.03 -8.35
N PHE A 206 -0.52 -10.53 -7.23
CA PHE A 206 0.08 -9.69 -6.20
C PHE A 206 1.43 -9.10 -6.63
N PHE A 207 2.34 -9.89 -7.20
CA PHE A 207 3.72 -9.43 -7.43
C PHE A 207 3.94 -8.83 -8.82
N LYS A 208 3.56 -9.55 -9.88
CA LYS A 208 3.97 -9.17 -11.24
C LYS A 208 3.10 -8.04 -11.79
N ILE A 209 1.78 -8.16 -11.63
CA ILE A 209 0.84 -7.15 -12.16
C ILE A 209 1.00 -5.83 -11.41
N ASN A 210 1.04 -5.85 -10.07
CA ASN A 210 1.16 -4.62 -9.28
C ASN A 210 2.50 -3.89 -9.48
N ALA A 211 3.60 -4.60 -9.72
CA ALA A 211 4.87 -3.97 -10.05
C ALA A 211 4.77 -3.15 -11.35
N VAL A 212 4.18 -3.73 -12.40
CA VAL A 212 3.99 -3.04 -13.69
C VAL A 212 2.99 -1.89 -13.58
N LEU A 213 1.94 -2.06 -12.77
CA LEU A 213 0.91 -1.05 -12.56
C LEU A 213 1.48 0.24 -11.96
N GLY A 214 2.38 0.14 -10.97
CA GLY A 214 3.09 1.30 -10.44
C GLY A 214 3.88 2.07 -11.51
N PHE A 215 4.57 1.36 -12.40
CA PHE A 215 5.28 1.97 -13.52
C PHE A 215 4.35 2.55 -14.59
N ALA A 216 3.18 1.95 -14.82
CA ALA A 216 2.17 2.50 -15.72
C ALA A 216 1.66 3.86 -15.21
N VAL A 217 1.34 3.96 -13.93
CA VAL A 217 0.92 5.23 -13.31
C VAL A 217 2.04 6.27 -13.33
N PHE A 218 3.28 5.85 -13.03
CA PHE A 218 4.44 6.74 -13.16
C PHE A 218 4.60 7.26 -14.60
N GLY A 219 4.51 6.39 -15.60
CA GLY A 219 4.55 6.76 -17.01
C GLY A 219 3.44 7.72 -17.42
N MET A 220 2.23 7.54 -16.89
CA MET A 220 1.11 8.46 -17.12
C MET A 220 1.43 9.86 -16.60
N VAL A 221 1.94 9.98 -15.37
CA VAL A 221 2.33 11.27 -14.79
C VAL A 221 3.49 11.89 -15.57
N LEU A 222 4.51 11.09 -15.92
CA LEU A 222 5.68 11.54 -16.66
C LEU A 222 5.30 12.11 -18.04
N MET A 223 4.48 11.37 -18.81
CA MET A 223 4.00 11.84 -20.11
C MET A 223 3.13 13.10 -19.96
N GLY A 224 2.33 13.17 -18.90
CA GLY A 224 1.55 14.36 -18.59
C GLY A 224 2.37 15.62 -18.35
N VAL A 225 3.54 15.47 -17.74
CA VAL A 225 4.43 16.60 -17.43
C VAL A 225 5.26 17.03 -18.64
N TYR A 226 5.76 16.08 -19.43
CA TYR A 226 6.71 16.38 -20.51
C TYR A 226 6.06 16.51 -21.91
N PHE A 227 4.84 16.00 -22.10
CA PHE A 227 4.11 16.03 -23.37
C PHE A 227 2.65 16.47 -23.16
N PRO A 228 2.41 17.70 -22.68
CA PRO A 228 1.09 18.21 -22.30
C PRO A 228 0.10 18.30 -23.47
#